data_AF-A0A533YK36-F1
#
_entry.id   AF-A0A533YK36-F1
#
_cell.length_a   1.000
_cell.length_b   1.000
_cell.length_c   1.000
_cell.angle_alpha   90.00
_cell.angle_beta   90.00
_cell.angle_gamma   90.00
#
_symmetry.space_group_name_H-M   'P 1'
#
loop_
_entity.id
_entity.type
_entity.pdbx_description
1 polymer ?
#
loop_
_entity_poly.entity_id
_entity_poly.type
_entity_poly.pdbx_seq_one_letter_code
_entity_poly.pdbx_strand_id
1 'polypeptide(L)'
;MRATPRVMTTRQTSAPSHHGHSKAQCIKVLRRLSAYLDEDLSVSICEEIRKHLGACPNCEVFVTSLRETISLCRCADIPSLSPSVKARIRREILKAVRYH
;
A
#
# COMPACT_ATOMS: atom_id res chain seq x y z
N MET A 1 0.74 -12.53 31.82
CA MET A 1 0.20 -12.04 30.53
C MET A 1 0.92 -12.79 29.43
N ARG A 2 0.27 -13.79 28.80
CA ARG A 2 0.93 -14.71 27.86
C ARG A 2 0.91 -14.10 26.45
N ALA A 3 2.09 -13.89 25.87
CA ALA A 3 2.24 -13.50 24.47
C ALA A 3 1.89 -14.69 23.57
N THR A 4 0.93 -14.51 22.68
CA THR A 4 0.56 -15.51 21.66
C THR A 4 1.59 -15.51 20.53
N PRO A 5 2.05 -16.69 20.05
CA PRO A 5 2.97 -16.75 18.92
C PRO A 5 2.24 -16.37 17.62
N ARG A 6 2.82 -15.43 16.88
CA ARG A 6 2.32 -14.99 15.57
C ARG A 6 2.64 -16.07 14.53
N VAL A 7 1.64 -16.90 14.21
CA VAL A 7 1.75 -17.89 13.13
C VAL A 7 1.82 -17.14 11.80
N MET A 8 2.94 -17.25 11.10
CA MET A 8 3.06 -16.81 9.71
C MET A 8 2.47 -17.89 8.80
N THR A 9 1.18 -17.78 8.49
CA THR A 9 0.58 -18.58 7.42
C THR A 9 1.03 -18.03 6.08
N THR A 10 1.89 -18.76 5.39
CA THR A 10 2.14 -18.54 3.96
C THR A 10 0.82 -18.77 3.23
N ARG A 11 0.14 -17.68 2.84
CA ARG A 11 -1.06 -17.76 2.01
C ARG A 11 -0.66 -18.43 0.69
N GLN A 12 -1.24 -19.61 0.46
CA GLN A 12 -1.08 -20.41 -0.74
C GLN A 12 -1.40 -19.56 -1.98
N THR A 13 -0.40 -19.36 -2.85
CA THR A 13 -0.59 -18.79 -4.18
C THR A 13 -1.03 -19.92 -5.11
N SER A 14 -2.34 -20.14 -5.22
CA SER A 14 -2.91 -20.90 -6.34
C SER A 14 -2.66 -20.15 -7.66
N ALA A 15 -2.47 -20.91 -8.74
CA ALA A 15 -2.05 -20.42 -10.04
C ALA A 15 -2.97 -19.30 -10.60
N PRO A 16 -2.41 -18.33 -11.38
CA PRO A 16 -3.16 -17.17 -11.84
C PRO A 16 -4.15 -17.56 -12.94
N SER A 17 -5.40 -17.79 -12.58
CA SER A 17 -6.51 -17.89 -13.53
C SER A 17 -6.81 -16.50 -14.08
N HIS A 18 -6.24 -16.18 -15.25
CA HIS A 18 -6.53 -14.95 -15.99
C HIS A 18 -7.83 -15.12 -16.79
N HIS A 19 -8.91 -14.51 -16.33
CA HIS A 19 -10.22 -14.53 -17.00
C HIS A 19 -10.34 -13.37 -17.99
N GLY A 20 -10.23 -13.64 -19.29
CA GLY A 20 -10.59 -12.69 -20.37
C GLY A 20 -9.74 -11.40 -20.47
N HIS A 21 -8.64 -11.29 -19.73
CA HIS A 21 -7.75 -10.13 -19.75
C HIS A 21 -6.29 -10.56 -19.54
N SER A 22 -5.35 -9.79 -20.10
CA SER A 22 -3.93 -10.09 -20.06
C SER A 22 -3.28 -9.70 -18.73
N LYS A 23 -2.15 -10.34 -18.40
CA LYS A 23 -1.27 -9.93 -17.30
C LYS A 23 -0.87 -8.45 -17.38
N ALA A 24 -0.69 -7.93 -18.59
CA ALA A 24 -0.36 -6.52 -18.80
C ALA A 24 -1.45 -5.57 -18.29
N GLN A 25 -2.72 -5.97 -18.39
CA GLN A 25 -3.84 -5.19 -17.86
C GLN A 25 -3.84 -5.18 -16.32
N CYS A 26 -3.53 -6.30 -15.67
CA CYS A 26 -3.33 -6.32 -14.21
C CYS A 26 -2.18 -5.41 -13.79
N ILE A 27 -1.03 -5.47 -14.49
CA ILE A 27 0.13 -4.61 -14.19
C ILE A 27 -0.23 -3.13 -14.37
N LYS A 28 -1.01 -2.77 -15.39
CA LYS A 28 -1.49 -1.40 -15.61
C LYS A 28 -2.30 -0.89 -14.42
N VAL A 29 -3.19 -1.73 -13.87
CA VAL A 29 -3.99 -1.40 -12.68
C VAL A 29 -3.11 -1.28 -11.44
N LEU A 30 -2.24 -2.27 -11.20
CA LEU A 30 -1.35 -2.30 -10.04
C LEU A 30 -0.42 -1.08 -9.98
N ARG A 31 0.08 -0.62 -11.13
CA ARG A 31 0.90 0.60 -11.23
C ARG A 31 0.19 1.88 -10.79
N ARG A 32 -1.14 1.92 -10.89
CA ARG A 32 -1.97 3.07 -10.52
C ARG A 32 -2.58 2.92 -9.12
N LEU A 33 -2.33 1.81 -8.45
CA LEU A 33 -3.05 1.45 -7.24
C LEU A 33 -2.71 2.35 -6.04
N SER A 34 -1.48 2.86 -5.92
CA SER A 34 -1.13 3.84 -4.87
C SER A 34 -1.97 5.11 -5.03
N ALA A 35 -1.88 5.75 -6.20
CA ALA A 35 -2.67 6.95 -6.50
C ALA A 35 -4.19 6.73 -6.35
N TYR A 36 -4.68 5.52 -6.69
CA TYR A 36 -6.08 5.15 -6.44
C TYR A 36 -6.45 5.09 -4.96
N LEU A 37 -5.56 4.57 -4.10
CA LEU A 37 -5.79 4.49 -2.65
C LEU A 37 -5.63 5.84 -1.96
N ASP A 38 -4.82 6.73 -2.53
CA ASP A 38 -4.59 8.10 -2.06
C ASP A 38 -5.62 9.10 -2.62
N GLU A 39 -6.63 8.62 -3.38
CA GLU A 39 -7.66 9.43 -4.05
C GLU A 39 -7.10 10.48 -5.04
N ASP A 40 -5.88 10.26 -5.53
CA ASP A 40 -5.13 11.13 -6.44
C ASP A 40 -5.24 10.66 -7.91
N LEU A 41 -6.47 10.36 -8.35
CA LEU A 41 -6.77 9.97 -9.72
C LEU A 41 -8.07 10.58 -10.22
N SER A 42 -8.15 10.85 -11.51
CA SER A 42 -9.40 11.25 -12.16
C SER A 42 -10.47 10.17 -12.03
N VAL A 43 -11.74 10.57 -11.92
CA VAL A 43 -12.91 9.68 -11.77
C VAL A 43 -12.95 8.56 -12.82
N SER A 44 -12.65 8.85 -14.09
CA SER A 44 -12.64 7.87 -15.18
C SER A 44 -11.63 6.73 -14.95
N ILE A 45 -10.44 7.05 -14.43
CA ILE A 45 -9.41 6.05 -14.12
C ILE A 45 -9.84 5.22 -12.90
N CYS A 46 -10.45 5.85 -11.90
CA CYS A 46 -11.01 5.14 -10.74
C CYS A 46 -12.09 4.13 -11.16
N GLU A 47 -12.92 4.47 -12.15
CA GLU A 47 -13.90 3.54 -12.72
C GLU A 47 -13.26 2.38 -13.48
N GLU A 48 -12.25 2.63 -14.32
CA GLU A 48 -11.49 1.57 -14.99
C GLU A 48 -10.89 0.57 -13.98
N ILE A 49 -10.30 1.09 -12.90
CA ILE A 49 -9.71 0.27 -11.84
C ILE A 49 -10.81 -0.54 -11.14
N ARG A 50 -11.92 0.08 -10.71
CA ARG A 50 -13.03 -0.62 -10.06
C ARG A 50 -13.60 -1.74 -10.96
N LYS A 51 -13.77 -1.48 -12.25
CA LYS A 51 -14.23 -2.48 -13.22
C LYS A 51 -13.27 -3.66 -13.30
N HIS A 52 -11.96 -3.42 -13.31
CA HIS A 52 -10.98 -4.50 -13.32
C HIS A 52 -11.01 -5.31 -12.02
N LEU A 53 -11.07 -4.64 -10.87
CA LEU A 53 -11.12 -5.30 -9.57
C LEU A 53 -12.37 -6.19 -9.43
N GLY A 54 -13.53 -5.75 -9.93
CA GLY A 54 -14.75 -6.58 -9.93
C GLY A 54 -14.74 -7.74 -10.93
N ALA A 55 -13.81 -7.75 -11.90
CA ALA A 55 -13.71 -8.78 -12.94
C ALA A 55 -12.48 -9.70 -12.80
N CYS A 56 -11.57 -9.40 -11.86
CA CYS A 56 -10.31 -10.12 -11.68
C CYS A 56 -10.14 -10.54 -10.21
N PRO A 57 -10.47 -11.80 -9.87
CA PRO A 57 -10.34 -12.33 -8.51
C PRO A 57 -8.93 -12.18 -7.93
N ASN A 58 -7.89 -12.32 -8.77
CA ASN A 58 -6.50 -12.15 -8.34
C ASN A 58 -6.21 -10.72 -7.86
N CYS A 59 -6.68 -9.72 -8.61
CA CYS A 59 -6.49 -8.33 -8.23
C CYS A 59 -7.38 -7.94 -7.04
N GLU A 60 -8.58 -8.51 -6.94
CA GLU A 60 -9.46 -8.32 -5.78
C GLU A 60 -8.82 -8.83 -4.48
N VAL A 61 -8.30 -10.05 -4.48
CA VAL A 61 -7.58 -10.64 -3.33
C VAL A 61 -6.36 -9.80 -2.97
N PHE A 62 -5.59 -9.37 -3.97
CA PHE A 62 -4.43 -8.50 -3.75
C PHE A 62 -4.83 -7.18 -3.08
N VAL A 63 -5.81 -6.46 -3.63
CA VAL A 63 -6.26 -5.17 -3.07
C VAL A 63 -6.82 -5.35 -1.66
N THR A 64 -7.54 -6.44 -1.40
CA THR A 64 -8.03 -6.77 -0.06
C THR A 64 -6.88 -6.91 0.93
N SER A 65 -5.86 -7.71 0.60
CA SER A 65 -4.68 -7.90 1.45
C SER A 65 -3.88 -6.61 1.67
N LEU A 66 -3.84 -5.74 0.67
CA LEU A 66 -3.19 -4.44 0.78
C LEU A 66 -3.97 -3.50 1.71
N ARG A 67 -5.31 -3.48 1.63
CA ARG A 67 -6.15 -2.70 2.55
C ARG A 67 -6.00 -3.15 4.00
N GLU A 68 -5.91 -4.46 4.23
CA GLU A 68 -5.59 -5.01 5.56
C GLU A 68 -4.23 -4.52 6.05
N THR A 69 -3.21 -4.57 5.19
CA THR A 69 -1.86 -4.06 5.52
C THR A 69 -1.88 -2.57 5.87
N ILE A 70 -2.59 -1.75 5.09
CA ILE A 70 -2.76 -0.31 5.36
C ILE A 70 -3.45 -0.07 6.70
N SER A 71 -4.49 -0.83 7.00
CA SER A 71 -5.20 -0.74 8.29
C SER A 71 -4.26 -1.04 9.45
N LEU A 72 -3.46 -2.12 9.35
CA LEU A 72 -2.45 -2.45 10.36
C LEU A 72 -1.40 -1.35 10.53
N CYS A 73 -0.94 -0.75 9.44
CA CYS A 73 0.00 0.38 9.49
C CYS A 73 -0.60 1.63 10.13
N ARG A 74 -1.89 1.92 9.90
CA ARG A 74 -2.60 3.07 10.51
C ARG A 74 -2.84 2.89 12.00
N CYS A 75 -3.10 1.65 12.43
CA CYS A 75 -3.29 1.31 13.84
C CYS A 75 -1.97 1.09 14.59
N ALA A 76 -0.83 1.12 13.91
CA ALA A 76 0.45 0.98 14.56
C ALA A 76 0.71 2.22 15.43
N ASP A 77 0.89 2.00 16.73
CA ASP A 77 1.44 3.01 17.63
C ASP A 77 2.90 3.26 17.25
N ILE A 78 3.11 4.19 16.30
CA ILE A 78 4.43 4.64 15.90
C ILE A 78 4.84 5.73 16.90
N PRO A 79 5.84 5.49 17.75
CA PRO A 79 6.25 6.49 18.73
C PRO A 79 6.69 7.75 17.99
N SER A 80 6.04 8.86 18.30
CA SER A 80 6.42 10.14 17.70
C SER A 80 7.82 10.52 18.20
N LEU A 81 8.67 11.03 17.31
CA LEU A 81 9.97 11.56 17.71
C LEU A 81 9.79 12.67 18.74
N SER A 82 10.62 12.66 19.79
CA SER A 82 10.60 13.72 20.79
C SER A 82 10.87 15.09 20.14
N PRO A 83 10.33 16.19 20.71
CA PRO A 83 10.54 17.52 20.16
C PRO A 83 12.02 17.90 19.97
N SER A 84 12.89 17.46 20.89
CA SER A 84 14.33 17.72 20.84
C SER A 84 15.01 17.01 19.66
N VAL A 85 14.62 15.75 19.37
CA VAL A 85 15.12 14.99 18.23
C VAL A 85 14.63 15.61 16.92
N LYS A 86 13.35 15.97 16.82
CA LYS A 86 12.78 16.67 15.65
C LYS A 86 13.53 17.98 15.36
N ALA A 87 13.77 18.79 16.39
CA ALA A 87 14.49 20.06 16.27
C ALA A 87 15.94 19.86 15.82
N ARG A 88 16.63 18.83 16.34
CA ARG A 88 18.00 18.50 15.92
C ARG A 88 18.06 18.06 14.46
N ILE A 89 17.19 17.14 14.03
CA ILE A 89 17.12 16.69 12.63
C ILE A 89 16.86 17.87 11.69
N ARG A 90 15.85 18.71 12.00
CA ARG A 90 15.52 19.89 11.20
C ARG A 90 16.71 20.84 11.05
N ARG A 91 17.46 21.07 12.14
CA ARG A 91 18.66 21.93 12.13
C ARG A 91 19.73 21.38 11.19
N GLU A 92 20.00 20.08 11.26
CA GLU A 92 21.04 19.45 10.43
C GLU A 92 20.64 19.43 8.94
N ILE A 93 19.38 19.15 8.62
CA ILE A 93 18.86 19.28 7.24
C ILE A 93 19.06 20.71 6.74
N LEU A 94 18.67 21.72 7.53
CA LEU A 94 18.79 23.14 7.14
C LEU A 94 20.25 23.60 7.04
N LYS A 95 21.19 22.95 7.71
CA LYS A 95 22.63 23.20 7.50
C LYS A 95 23.04 22.61 6.16
N ALA A 96 22.76 21.33 5.92
CA ALA A 96 23.15 20.63 4.70
C ALA A 96 22.61 21.31 3.43
N VAL A 97 21.37 21.82 3.46
CA VAL A 97 20.75 22.53 2.33
C VAL A 97 21.33 23.95 2.14
N ARG A 98 21.96 24.54 3.15
CA ARG A 98 22.61 25.87 3.04
C ARG A 98 24.03 25.84 2.48
N TYR A 99 24.64 24.66 2.40
CA TYR A 99 25.99 24.46 1.84
C TYR A 99 25.99 23.89 0.42
N HIS A 100 24.80 23.80 -0.20
CA HIS A 100 24.58 23.55 -1.62
C HIS A 100 23.81 24.73 -2.21
#